data_AF-A0A1C5QBQ0-F1
#
_entry.id   AF-A0A1C5QBQ0-F1
#
_cell.length_a   1.000
_cell.length_b   1.000
_cell.length_c   1.000
_cell.angle_alpha   90.00
_cell.angle_beta   90.00
_cell.angle_gamma   90.00
#
_symmetry.space_group_name_H-M   'P 1'
#
loop_
_entity.id
_entity.type
_entity.pdbx_description
1 polymer ?
#
loop_
_entity_poly.entity_id
_entity_poly.type
_entity_poly.pdbx_seq_one_letter_code
_entity_poly.pdbx_strand_id
1 'polypeptide(L)'
;MLHNDYLNIEQFKIYKECIYDGNIEKAKNMLLETIPRDQVIYKYCRGLNRDWNRIIKPELSLSQAGGFNDPYDCAFLCNCHSNEIYNGENEYNLAVEKEIEQYEQDKKSYIMQNTVYVGCFSERNDSLLMWSHYGDEHRGLCIGYNLHDLIKKYNCFPVIYSDEMPQRKNLQLD
;
A
#
# COMPACT_ATOMS: atom_id res chain seq x y z
N MET A 1 12.15 4.41 1.54
CA MET A 1 12.67 3.33 2.41
C MET A 1 13.12 2.20 1.49
N LEU A 2 14.42 1.91 1.42
CA LEU A 2 14.96 0.88 0.52
C LEU A 2 14.60 -0.51 1.06
N HIS A 3 13.80 -1.28 0.31
CA HIS A 3 13.56 -2.72 0.53
C HIS A 3 14.88 -3.46 0.29
N ASN A 4 15.75 -3.53 1.30
CA ASN A 4 17.13 -4.00 1.11
C ASN A 4 17.41 -5.38 1.71
N ASP A 5 16.50 -5.97 2.48
CA ASP A 5 16.86 -7.18 3.23
C ASP A 5 16.49 -8.50 2.53
N TYR A 6 15.52 -8.51 1.60
CA TYR A 6 15.11 -9.76 0.89
C TYR A 6 14.88 -9.64 -0.63
N LEU A 7 14.85 -8.43 -1.20
CA LEU A 7 14.90 -8.22 -2.65
C LEU A 7 16.10 -7.33 -2.97
N ASN A 8 16.91 -7.74 -3.94
CA ASN A 8 17.89 -6.82 -4.50
C ASN A 8 17.21 -5.79 -5.43
N ILE A 9 17.97 -4.78 -5.85
CA ILE A 9 17.46 -3.67 -6.67
C ILE A 9 16.85 -4.17 -8.00
N GLU A 10 17.44 -5.17 -8.64
CA GLU A 10 16.95 -5.70 -9.92
C GLU A 10 15.65 -6.50 -9.73
N GLN A 11 15.62 -7.34 -8.70
CA GLN A 11 14.44 -8.11 -8.29
C GLN A 11 13.27 -7.19 -7.95
N PHE A 12 13.53 -6.11 -7.21
CA PHE A 12 12.49 -5.13 -6.89
C PHE A 12 11.98 -4.39 -8.13
N LYS A 13 12.85 -4.08 -9.10
CA LYS A 13 12.42 -3.50 -10.39
C LYS A 13 11.50 -4.44 -11.16
N ILE A 14 11.87 -5.71 -11.28
CA ILE A 14 11.05 -6.73 -11.96
C ILE A 14 9.70 -6.88 -11.27
N TYR A 15 9.69 -6.94 -9.93
CA TYR A 15 8.46 -6.97 -9.15
C TYR A 15 7.58 -5.75 -9.44
N LYS A 16 8.15 -4.54 -9.41
CA LYS A 16 7.46 -3.28 -9.69
C LYS A 16 6.84 -3.26 -11.10
N GLU A 17 7.57 -3.70 -12.11
CA GLU A 17 7.08 -3.84 -13.49
C GLU A 17 5.90 -4.82 -13.57
N CYS A 18 6.00 -5.99 -12.94
CA CYS A 18 4.90 -6.96 -12.94
C CYS A 18 3.62 -6.40 -12.32
N ILE A 19 3.73 -5.61 -11.25
CA ILE A 19 2.58 -4.95 -10.62
C ILE A 19 1.99 -3.88 -11.55
N TYR A 20 2.82 -3.07 -12.21
CA TYR A 20 2.35 -2.04 -13.13
C TYR A 20 1.71 -2.59 -14.40
N ASP A 21 2.17 -3.75 -14.87
CA ASP A 21 1.57 -4.48 -15.98
C ASP A 21 0.28 -5.24 -15.57
N GLY A 22 -0.12 -5.17 -14.30
CA GLY A 22 -1.28 -5.89 -13.77
C GLY A 22 -1.07 -7.41 -13.65
N ASN A 23 0.14 -7.91 -13.85
CA ASN A 23 0.46 -9.34 -13.80
C ASN A 23 0.78 -9.81 -12.37
N ILE A 24 -0.26 -9.86 -11.54
CA ILE A 24 -0.17 -10.21 -10.12
C ILE A 24 0.34 -11.64 -9.90
N GLU A 25 0.00 -12.58 -10.78
CA GLU A 25 0.45 -13.97 -10.64
C GLU A 25 1.96 -14.11 -10.88
N LYS A 26 2.49 -13.43 -11.92
CA LYS A 26 3.93 -13.38 -12.16
C LYS A 26 4.66 -12.69 -11.01
N ALA A 27 4.12 -11.58 -10.50
CA ALA A 27 4.67 -10.90 -9.33
C ALA A 27 4.71 -11.84 -8.11
N LYS A 28 3.64 -12.58 -7.86
CA LYS A 28 3.55 -13.55 -6.77
C LYS A 28 4.58 -14.67 -6.90
N ASN A 29 4.69 -15.28 -8.07
CA ASN A 29 5.64 -16.37 -8.30
C ASN A 29 7.08 -15.90 -8.14
N MET A 30 7.42 -14.73 -8.70
CA MET A 30 8.73 -14.11 -8.54
C MET A 30 9.08 -13.89 -7.05
N LEU A 31 8.14 -13.36 -6.26
CA LEU A 31 8.34 -13.16 -4.83
C LEU A 31 8.55 -14.49 -4.08
N LEU A 32 7.77 -15.52 -4.39
CA LEU A 32 7.88 -16.85 -3.74
C LEU A 32 9.17 -17.60 -4.11
N GLU A 33 9.71 -17.35 -5.30
CA GLU A 33 11.01 -17.90 -5.72
C GLU A 33 12.18 -17.17 -5.07
N THR A 34 12.03 -15.86 -4.82
CA THR A 34 13.11 -15.00 -4.33
C THR A 34 13.19 -14.96 -2.81
N ILE A 35 12.05 -14.86 -2.13
CA ILE A 35 11.98 -14.65 -0.68
C ILE A 35 12.28 -15.95 0.06
N PRO A 36 13.22 -15.94 1.03
CA PRO A 36 13.49 -17.11 1.86
C PRO A 36 12.22 -17.62 2.55
N ARG A 37 12.07 -18.95 2.63
CA ARG A 37 10.88 -19.57 3.23
C ARG A 37 10.72 -19.27 4.71
N ASP A 38 11.79 -18.91 5.38
CA ASP A 38 11.87 -18.53 6.79
C ASP A 38 11.94 -17.01 7.01
N GLN A 39 11.81 -16.19 5.95
CA GLN A 39 11.81 -14.73 6.08
C GLN A 39 10.70 -14.27 7.02
N VAL A 40 11.10 -13.57 8.08
CA VAL A 40 10.19 -12.99 9.07
C VAL A 40 10.10 -11.48 8.86
N ILE A 41 8.88 -10.95 8.97
CA ILE A 41 8.62 -9.52 9.12
C ILE A 41 7.86 -9.28 10.41
N TYR A 42 8.02 -8.09 10.99
CA TYR A 42 7.61 -7.81 12.35
C TYR A 42 6.51 -6.77 12.41
N LYS A 43 5.52 -7.00 13.25
CA LYS A 43 4.49 -6.02 13.59
C LYS A 43 4.64 -5.63 15.05
N TYR A 44 4.87 -4.34 15.27
CA TYR A 44 4.88 -3.74 16.59
C TYR A 44 3.47 -3.41 17.03
N CYS A 45 3.12 -3.76 18.27
CA CYS A 45 1.84 -3.44 18.85
C CYS A 45 1.96 -3.11 20.34
N ARG A 46 0.93 -2.46 20.88
CA ARG A 46 0.93 -1.95 22.26
C ARG A 46 0.88 -3.03 23.34
N GLY A 47 0.52 -4.26 23.00
CA GLY A 47 0.41 -5.35 23.97
C GLY A 47 -0.91 -5.36 24.74
N LEU A 48 -1.99 -4.83 24.15
CA LEU A 48 -3.33 -4.88 24.73
C LEU A 48 -3.90 -6.30 24.66
N ASN A 49 -4.99 -6.59 25.40
CA ASN A 49 -5.65 -7.91 25.36
C ASN A 49 -6.00 -8.38 23.93
N ARG A 50 -6.37 -7.45 23.04
CA ARG A 50 -6.60 -7.76 21.62
C ARG A 50 -5.34 -8.27 20.90
N ASP A 51 -4.17 -7.75 21.26
CA ASP A 51 -2.90 -8.14 20.66
C ASP A 51 -2.49 -9.54 21.13
N TRP A 52 -2.74 -9.86 22.41
CA TRP A 52 -2.58 -11.22 22.95
C TRP A 52 -3.54 -12.23 22.33
N ASN A 53 -4.81 -11.84 22.14
CA ASN A 53 -5.80 -12.69 21.50
C ASN A 53 -5.41 -13.06 20.06
N ARG A 54 -4.73 -12.17 19.33
CA ARG A 54 -4.18 -12.47 17.98
C ARG A 54 -3.09 -13.53 17.98
N ILE A 55 -2.40 -13.72 19.10
CA ILE A 55 -1.39 -14.79 19.24
C ILE A 55 -2.09 -16.12 19.50
N ILE A 56 -3.09 -16.13 20.38
CA ILE A 56 -3.88 -17.33 20.73
C ILE A 56 -4.71 -17.80 19.53
N LYS A 57 -5.34 -16.87 18.83
CA LYS A 57 -6.09 -17.09 17.59
C LYS A 57 -5.39 -16.30 16.48
N PRO A 58 -4.55 -16.96 15.66
CA PRO A 58 -3.73 -16.30 14.65
C PRO A 58 -4.56 -15.45 13.69
N GLU A 59 -4.60 -14.15 13.96
CA GLU A 59 -5.35 -13.16 13.18
C GLU A 59 -4.43 -11.99 12.84
N LEU A 60 -4.44 -11.58 11.58
CA LEU A 60 -3.71 -10.42 11.10
C LEU A 60 -4.69 -9.28 10.83
N SER A 61 -4.53 -8.16 11.53
CA SER A 61 -5.29 -6.94 11.26
C SER A 61 -4.59 -6.08 10.22
N LEU A 62 -5.34 -5.74 9.17
CA LEU A 62 -4.96 -4.80 8.11
C LEU A 62 -5.90 -3.60 8.15
N SER A 63 -5.42 -2.45 7.71
CA SER A 63 -6.21 -1.23 7.55
C SER A 63 -6.69 -1.12 6.11
N GLN A 64 -7.94 -0.70 5.91
CA GLN A 64 -8.42 -0.37 4.58
C GLN A 64 -7.68 0.87 4.05
N ALA A 65 -7.29 0.88 2.77
CA ALA A 65 -6.52 1.96 2.17
C ALA A 65 -7.24 3.33 2.23
N GLY A 66 -8.57 3.36 2.11
CA GLY A 66 -9.37 4.58 2.28
C GLY A 66 -9.54 5.05 3.73
N GLY A 67 -9.10 4.24 4.71
CA GLY A 67 -9.21 4.57 6.14
C GLY A 67 -7.99 5.29 6.71
N PHE A 68 -6.96 5.54 5.90
CA PHE A 68 -5.80 6.33 6.32
C PHE A 68 -6.20 7.80 6.45
N ASN A 69 -5.72 8.45 7.50
CA ASN A 69 -6.04 9.83 7.83
C ASN A 69 -5.09 10.85 7.20
N ASP A 70 -4.05 10.38 6.50
CA ASP A 70 -3.11 11.22 5.77
C ASP A 70 -3.53 11.30 4.29
N PRO A 71 -3.75 12.51 3.73
CA PRO A 71 -4.16 12.70 2.33
C PRO A 71 -3.08 12.29 1.31
N TYR A 72 -1.87 11.93 1.74
CA TYR A 72 -0.81 11.37 0.90
C TYR A 72 -0.68 9.85 1.04
N ASP A 73 -1.28 9.25 2.07
CA ASP A 73 -1.34 7.80 2.24
C ASP A 73 -2.49 7.21 1.43
N CYS A 74 -2.16 6.46 0.38
CA CYS A 74 -3.12 5.71 -0.44
C CYS A 74 -4.22 6.57 -1.12
N ALA A 75 -4.05 7.89 -1.18
CA ALA A 75 -4.98 8.77 -1.85
C ALA A 75 -4.79 8.73 -3.37
N PHE A 76 -5.79 8.20 -4.07
CA PHE A 76 -5.86 8.27 -5.53
C PHE A 76 -6.56 9.57 -5.93
N LEU A 77 -5.85 10.69 -5.79
CA LEU A 77 -6.36 12.00 -6.14
C LEU A 77 -6.21 12.22 -7.65
N CYS A 78 -7.31 12.29 -8.39
CA CYS A 78 -7.29 12.98 -9.67
C CYS A 78 -7.58 14.46 -9.42
N ASN A 79 -6.80 15.34 -10.03
CA ASN A 79 -7.13 16.75 -10.09
C ASN A 79 -7.22 17.15 -11.57
N CYS A 80 -8.43 17.39 -12.07
CA CYS A 80 -8.66 17.84 -13.45
C CYS A 80 -8.54 19.37 -13.65
N HIS A 81 -8.20 20.14 -12.62
CA HIS A 81 -8.48 21.58 -12.58
C HIS A 81 -7.45 22.56 -13.18
N SER A 82 -6.28 22.16 -13.71
CA SER A 82 -5.35 23.15 -14.29
C SER A 82 -5.33 23.13 -15.82
N ASN A 83 -6.18 23.96 -16.43
CA ASN A 83 -5.87 24.48 -17.76
C ASN A 83 -5.06 25.77 -17.58
N GLU A 84 -3.90 25.86 -18.22
CA GLU A 84 -3.04 27.06 -18.22
C GLU A 84 -3.60 28.21 -19.09
N ILE A 85 -4.66 27.96 -19.88
CA ILE A 85 -5.14 28.90 -20.91
C ILE A 85 -6.66 29.08 -20.80
N TYR A 86 -7.10 30.34 -20.66
CA TYR A 86 -8.50 30.77 -20.53
C TYR A 86 -9.13 31.07 -21.90
N ASN A 87 -10.28 30.47 -22.22
CA ASN A 87 -11.10 30.81 -23.39
C ASN A 87 -12.61 30.65 -23.08
N GLY A 88 -13.34 31.77 -23.04
CA GLY A 88 -14.69 31.87 -22.47
C GLY A 88 -15.84 31.26 -23.30
N GLU A 89 -15.69 31.03 -24.61
CA GLU A 89 -16.78 30.47 -25.44
C GLU A 89 -16.96 28.96 -25.29
N ASN A 90 -15.89 28.24 -24.96
CA ASN A 90 -15.91 26.77 -24.81
C ASN A 90 -15.97 26.32 -23.33
N GLU A 91 -15.95 27.27 -22.39
CA GLU A 91 -15.67 27.02 -20.98
C GLU A 91 -16.76 26.19 -20.28
N TYR A 92 -18.04 26.46 -20.55
CA TYR A 92 -19.16 25.75 -19.89
C TYR A 92 -19.19 24.26 -20.24
N ASN A 93 -19.10 23.91 -21.52
CA ASN A 93 -19.14 22.51 -21.94
C ASN A 93 -17.88 21.76 -21.48
N LEU A 94 -16.70 22.39 -21.57
CA LEU A 94 -15.46 21.81 -21.04
C LEU A 94 -15.48 21.64 -19.51
N ALA A 95 -16.09 22.58 -18.77
CA ALA A 95 -16.22 22.47 -17.32
C ALA A 95 -17.13 21.30 -16.94
N VAL A 96 -18.29 21.16 -17.60
CA VAL A 96 -19.21 20.05 -17.37
C VAL A 96 -18.57 18.70 -17.71
N GLU A 97 -17.89 18.58 -18.85
CA GLU A 97 -17.18 17.35 -19.22
C GLU A 97 -16.10 16.98 -18.20
N LYS A 98 -15.29 17.95 -17.77
CA LYS A 98 -14.23 17.74 -16.76
C LYS A 98 -14.77 17.38 -15.39
N GLU A 99 -15.91 17.92 -14.98
CA GLU A 99 -16.58 17.56 -13.74
C GLU A 99 -17.09 16.12 -13.78
N ILE A 100 -17.69 15.70 -14.91
CA ILE A 100 -18.14 14.32 -15.10
C ILE A 100 -16.93 13.35 -15.08
N GLU A 101 -15.86 13.69 -15.80
CA GLU A 101 -14.63 12.89 -15.78
C GLU A 101 -14.03 12.78 -14.37
N GLN A 102 -14.00 13.87 -13.63
CA GLN A 102 -13.52 13.90 -12.24
C GLN A 102 -14.38 13.01 -11.35
N TYR A 103 -15.71 13.11 -11.45
CA TYR A 103 -16.64 12.29 -10.68
C TYR A 103 -16.45 10.79 -10.93
N GLU A 104 -16.31 10.37 -12.19
CA GLU A 104 -16.07 8.96 -12.52
C GLU A 104 -14.70 8.48 -12.01
N GLN A 105 -13.68 9.34 -12.04
CA GLN A 105 -12.38 9.02 -11.45
C GLN A 105 -12.44 8.94 -9.93
N ASP A 106 -13.11 9.85 -9.25
CA ASP A 106 -13.29 9.82 -7.79
C ASP A 106 -14.04 8.56 -7.36
N LYS A 107 -15.04 8.13 -8.13
CA LYS A 107 -15.75 6.87 -7.90
C LYS A 107 -14.83 5.65 -8.05
N LYS A 108 -14.00 5.61 -9.10
CA LYS A 108 -12.99 4.54 -9.29
C LYS A 108 -11.98 4.53 -8.14
N SER A 109 -11.44 5.69 -7.78
CA SER A 109 -10.52 5.88 -6.65
C SER A 109 -11.14 5.40 -5.34
N TYR A 110 -12.39 5.78 -5.07
CA TYR A 110 -13.13 5.34 -3.89
C TYR A 110 -13.29 3.82 -3.85
N ILE A 111 -13.66 3.18 -4.97
CA ILE A 111 -13.77 1.72 -5.04
C ILE A 111 -12.40 1.07 -4.75
N MET A 112 -11.33 1.55 -5.36
CA MET A 112 -9.97 1.00 -5.17
C MET A 112 -9.47 1.14 -3.72
N GLN A 113 -9.68 2.31 -3.11
CA GLN A 113 -9.32 2.56 -1.71
C GLN A 113 -10.08 1.66 -0.74
N ASN A 114 -11.30 1.25 -1.10
CA ASN A 114 -12.12 0.40 -0.26
C ASN A 114 -11.90 -1.11 -0.47
N THR A 115 -11.21 -1.52 -1.53
CA THR A 115 -10.92 -2.94 -1.81
C THR A 115 -9.52 -3.35 -1.38
N VAL A 116 -8.60 -2.40 -1.25
CA VAL A 116 -7.21 -2.65 -0.84
C VAL A 116 -7.05 -2.54 0.67
N TYR A 117 -6.30 -3.50 1.24
CA TYR A 117 -5.93 -3.53 2.65
C TYR A 117 -4.42 -3.43 2.79
N VAL A 118 -3.96 -2.61 3.74
CA VAL A 118 -2.55 -2.29 3.98
C VAL A 118 -2.19 -2.68 5.41
N GLY A 119 -1.05 -3.35 5.55
CA GLY A 119 -0.48 -3.69 6.86
C GLY A 119 0.89 -3.06 7.03
N CYS A 120 1.09 -2.33 8.13
CA CYS A 120 2.42 -1.81 8.47
C CYS A 120 3.22 -2.90 9.20
N PHE A 121 4.40 -3.20 8.65
CA PHE A 121 5.38 -4.13 9.20
C PHE A 121 6.78 -3.51 9.13
N SER A 122 7.72 -4.12 9.82
CA SER A 122 9.14 -3.80 9.77
C SER A 122 9.95 -5.06 9.44
N GLU A 123 11.04 -4.90 8.70
CA GLU A 123 12.00 -5.99 8.45
C GLU A 123 12.83 -6.30 9.71
N ARG A 124 12.85 -5.40 10.69
CA ARG A 124 13.62 -5.51 11.93
C ARG A 124 12.72 -5.55 13.15
N ASN A 125 13.14 -6.30 14.17
CA ASN A 125 12.46 -6.38 15.47
C ASN A 125 13.11 -5.49 16.54
N ASP A 126 14.25 -4.87 16.25
CA ASP A 126 15.05 -4.06 17.19
C ASP A 126 15.00 -2.55 16.90
N SER A 127 14.10 -2.10 16.00
CA SER A 127 13.96 -0.68 15.68
C SER A 127 13.45 0.12 16.89
N LEU A 128 14.35 0.90 17.51
CA LEU A 128 14.03 1.76 18.64
C LEU A 128 12.86 2.70 18.33
N LEU A 129 12.87 3.31 17.15
CA LEU A 129 11.81 4.22 16.70
C LEU A 129 10.45 3.51 16.65
N MET A 130 10.40 2.30 16.09
CA MET A 130 9.16 1.52 16.01
C MET A 130 8.67 1.08 17.39
N TRP A 131 9.59 0.69 18.28
CA TRP A 131 9.25 0.40 19.68
C TRP A 131 8.68 1.63 20.40
N SER A 132 9.26 2.82 20.19
CA SER A 132 8.77 4.05 20.81
C SER A 132 7.34 4.40 20.34
N HIS A 133 7.07 4.32 19.04
CA HIS A 133 5.78 4.75 18.47
C HIS A 133 4.68 3.68 18.51
N TYR A 134 5.02 2.43 18.20
CA TYR A 134 4.04 1.35 18.02
C TYR A 134 4.11 0.29 19.13
N GLY A 135 5.24 0.16 19.80
CA GLY A 135 5.48 -0.78 20.89
C GLY A 135 5.23 -0.22 22.29
N ASP A 136 4.26 0.69 22.46
CA ASP A 136 3.90 1.32 23.74
C ASP A 136 5.11 1.80 24.56
N GLU A 137 5.95 2.68 23.98
CA GLU A 137 7.13 3.20 24.68
C GLU A 137 8.07 2.06 25.15
N HIS A 138 8.32 1.06 24.28
CA HIS A 138 9.16 -0.12 24.57
C HIS A 138 8.57 -1.14 25.56
N ARG A 139 7.28 -1.08 25.88
CA ARG A 139 6.59 -2.03 26.80
C ARG A 139 5.67 -3.03 26.10
N GLY A 140 5.43 -2.81 24.81
CA GLY A 140 4.48 -3.58 24.01
C GLY A 140 5.03 -4.92 23.53
N LEU A 141 4.52 -5.37 22.38
CA LEU A 141 4.88 -6.63 21.75
C LEU A 141 5.44 -6.40 20.35
N CYS A 142 6.28 -7.32 19.92
CA CYS A 142 6.78 -7.41 18.56
C CYS A 142 6.50 -8.82 18.03
N ILE A 143 5.55 -8.94 17.09
CA ILE A 143 5.07 -10.23 16.58
C ILE A 143 5.71 -10.46 15.22
N GLY A 144 6.41 -11.59 15.06
CA GLY A 144 6.98 -12.03 13.80
C GLY A 144 5.98 -12.83 12.96
N TYR A 145 5.90 -12.51 11.67
CA TYR A 145 5.08 -13.19 10.68
C TYR A 145 5.98 -13.72 9.56
N ASN A 146 5.67 -14.92 9.09
CA ASN A 146 6.37 -15.49 7.94
C ASN A 146 5.90 -14.82 6.65
N LEU A 147 6.78 -14.05 5.99
CA LEU A 147 6.45 -13.27 4.79
C LEU A 147 6.05 -14.18 3.62
N HIS A 148 6.75 -15.30 3.44
CA HIS A 148 6.44 -16.25 2.38
C HIS A 148 5.01 -16.81 2.51
N ASP A 149 4.56 -17.13 3.72
CA ASP A 149 3.18 -17.56 4.00
C ASP A 149 2.16 -16.45 3.77
N LEU A 150 2.49 -15.20 4.14
CA LEU A 150 1.64 -14.04 3.87
C LEU A 150 1.39 -13.85 2.37
N ILE A 151 2.45 -13.96 1.55
CA ILE A 151 2.34 -13.87 0.09
C ILE A 151 1.56 -15.06 -0.47
N LYS A 152 1.93 -16.28 -0.07
CA LYS A 152 1.37 -17.51 -0.64
C LYS A 152 -0.12 -17.65 -0.35
N LYS A 153 -0.53 -17.48 0.90
CA LYS A 153 -1.89 -17.78 1.40
C LYS A 153 -2.83 -16.58 1.29
N TYR A 154 -2.31 -15.36 1.45
CA TYR A 154 -3.14 -14.16 1.62
C TYR A 154 -2.88 -13.07 0.57
N ASN A 155 -1.99 -13.29 -0.41
CA ASN A 155 -1.62 -12.29 -1.42
C ASN A 155 -1.19 -10.94 -0.81
N CYS A 156 -0.54 -10.99 0.36
CA CYS A 156 0.05 -9.80 0.98
C CYS A 156 1.38 -9.51 0.30
N PHE A 157 1.41 -8.47 -0.54
CA PHE A 157 2.60 -8.08 -1.30
C PHE A 157 3.32 -6.88 -0.69
N PRO A 158 4.65 -6.73 -0.89
CA PRO A 158 5.39 -5.54 -0.47
C PRO A 158 4.83 -4.26 -1.09
N VAL A 159 4.67 -3.21 -0.28
CA VAL A 159 4.20 -1.91 -0.78
C VAL A 159 5.27 -1.24 -1.64
N ILE A 160 4.86 -0.70 -2.78
CA ILE A 160 5.71 0.12 -3.65
C ILE A 160 5.50 1.59 -3.25
N TYR A 161 6.52 2.17 -2.62
CA TYR A 161 6.53 3.60 -2.29
C TYR A 161 6.99 4.43 -3.48
N SER A 162 6.48 5.67 -3.54
CA SER A 162 6.86 6.70 -4.51
C SER A 162 7.19 7.98 -3.75
N ASP A 163 8.29 8.64 -4.14
CA ASP A 163 8.63 9.97 -3.61
C ASP A 163 7.83 11.08 -4.34
N GLU A 164 7.22 10.74 -5.48
CA GLU A 164 6.31 11.61 -6.20
C GLU A 164 4.89 11.37 -5.69
N MET A 165 4.17 12.46 -5.43
CA MET A 165 2.72 12.39 -5.24
C MET A 165 2.10 11.70 -6.46
N PRO A 166 1.05 10.88 -6.28
CA PRO A 166 0.33 10.31 -7.41
C PRO A 166 -0.20 11.45 -8.30
N GLN A 167 0.52 11.73 -9.38
CA GLN A 167 0.13 12.69 -10.40
C GLN A 167 -0.14 11.93 -11.69
N ARG A 168 -1.39 12.03 -12.17
CA ARG A 168 -1.93 11.56 -13.45
C ARG A 168 -1.11 10.53 -14.25
N LYS A 169 -1.68 9.33 -14.35
CA LYS A 169 -2.10 8.78 -15.66
C LYS A 169 -3.57 8.37 -15.50
N ASN A 170 -4.38 8.57 -16.54
CA ASN A 170 -5.78 8.14 -16.54
C ASN A 170 -5.87 6.72 -15.98
N LEU A 171 -6.70 6.49 -14.95
CA LEU A 171 -6.98 5.15 -14.43
C LEU A 171 -7.72 4.36 -15.51
N GLN A 172 -6.95 3.71 -16.40
CA GLN A 172 -7.42 2.68 -17.31
C GLN A 172 -7.65 1.43 -16.46
N LEU A 173 -8.87 1.32 -15.95
CA LEU A 173 -9.41 0.04 -15.52
C LEU A 173 -10.13 -0.49 -16.75
N ASP A 174 -9.46 -1.37 -17.49
CA ASP A 174 -10.09 -2.21 -18.51
C ASP A 174 -10.98 -3.26 -17.85
#